data_AF-A0A2M7YPJ1-F1
#
_entry.id   AF-A0A2M7YPJ1-F1
#
_cell.length_a   1.000
_cell.length_b   1.000
_cell.length_c   1.000
_cell.angle_alpha   90.00
_cell.angle_beta   90.00
_cell.angle_gamma   90.00
#
_symmetry.space_group_name_H-M   'P 1'
#
loop_
_entity.id
_entity.type
_entity.pdbx_description
1 polymer ?
#
loop_
_entity_poly.entity_id
_entity_poly.type
_entity_poly.pdbx_seq_one_letter_code
_entity_poly.pdbx_strand_id
1 'polypeptide(L)'
;MFDRKSEEPAVDLNNSPASSASGNNNSTQTADQPSSAASTQEALKNNMHTITLETNYGTIEFTTFDADTPKTVNNFITLANKGFYNNLTFHRVIDGFMIQGGDPNGNGSGGPGYQFEDEFSPGADSYKAGYVKGVVAMANAG
;
A
#
# COMPACT_ATOMS: atom_id res chain seq x y z
N MET A 1 -17.98 10.51 53.56
CA MET A 1 -19.45 10.72 53.68
C MET A 1 -20.07 10.04 52.47
N PHE A 2 -20.94 9.05 52.66
CA PHE A 2 -21.64 8.38 51.57
C PHE A 2 -22.93 9.13 51.27
N ASP A 3 -23.25 9.35 50.00
CA ASP A 3 -24.60 9.71 49.58
C ASP A 3 -25.05 8.92 48.35
N ARG A 4 -26.38 8.83 48.18
CA ARG A 4 -27.06 7.67 47.57
C ARG A 4 -27.61 7.88 46.16
N LYS A 5 -27.68 6.75 45.44
CA LYS A 5 -28.76 6.30 44.52
C LYS A 5 -29.10 7.12 43.27
N SER A 6 -29.08 6.44 42.11
CA SER A 6 -30.31 6.26 41.32
C SER A 6 -30.22 5.07 40.35
N GLU A 7 -31.20 4.17 40.47
CA GLU A 7 -31.39 2.87 39.80
C GLU A 7 -32.72 2.88 39.00
N GLU A 8 -32.95 2.32 37.81
CA GLU A 8 -32.21 1.56 36.76
C GLU A 8 -32.73 2.06 35.36
N PRO A 9 -33.00 1.28 34.27
CA PRO A 9 -32.41 0.07 33.68
C PRO A 9 -32.12 0.18 32.14
N ALA A 10 -31.49 -0.85 31.55
CA ALA A 10 -31.39 -1.02 30.10
C ALA A 10 -32.61 -1.76 29.51
N VAL A 11 -33.07 -1.37 28.33
CA VAL A 11 -34.15 -2.05 27.58
C VAL A 11 -33.57 -2.88 26.43
N ASP A 12 -33.71 -4.21 26.53
CA ASP A 12 -33.65 -5.13 25.39
C ASP A 12 -35.09 -5.42 24.93
N LEU A 13 -35.36 -5.16 23.65
CA LEU A 13 -36.59 -5.58 22.98
C LEU A 13 -36.25 -6.09 21.58
N ASN A 14 -35.68 -7.29 21.53
CA ASN A 14 -35.93 -8.25 20.45
C ASN A 14 -37.42 -8.23 20.06
N ASN A 15 -37.73 -7.74 18.85
CA ASN A 15 -39.11 -7.73 18.35
C ASN A 15 -39.18 -8.27 16.93
N SER A 16 -39.76 -9.46 16.80
CA SER A 16 -40.22 -10.07 15.55
C SER A 16 -41.71 -10.36 15.77
N PRO A 17 -42.55 -10.23 14.72
CA PRO A 17 -42.86 -11.47 14.00
C PRO A 17 -43.14 -11.33 12.49
N ALA A 18 -42.88 -12.44 11.80
CA ALA A 18 -43.65 -13.03 10.69
C ALA A 18 -44.35 -12.13 9.65
N SER A 19 -44.09 -12.41 8.36
CA SER A 19 -45.04 -13.26 7.59
C SER A 19 -44.45 -13.76 6.26
N SER A 20 -44.96 -14.91 5.80
CA SER A 20 -44.60 -15.61 4.57
C SER A 20 -45.29 -15.06 3.32
N ALA A 21 -44.61 -15.07 2.16
CA ALA A 21 -45.29 -15.16 0.87
C ALA A 21 -44.42 -15.82 -0.23
N SER A 22 -45.02 -16.84 -0.85
CA SER A 22 -44.58 -17.63 -2.01
C SER A 22 -43.87 -16.86 -3.14
N GLY A 23 -42.71 -17.36 -3.57
CA GLY A 23 -42.04 -16.98 -4.83
C GLY A 23 -42.01 -18.18 -5.80
N ASN A 24 -42.52 -18.00 -7.02
CA ASN A 24 -42.87 -19.11 -7.92
C ASN A 24 -41.71 -19.63 -8.80
N ASN A 25 -41.95 -20.81 -9.36
CA ASN A 25 -41.05 -21.61 -10.20
C ASN A 25 -40.73 -21.00 -11.59
N ASN A 26 -39.72 -21.64 -12.20
CA ASN A 26 -39.48 -21.86 -13.64
C ASN A 26 -38.45 -21.00 -14.39
N SER A 27 -37.24 -21.57 -14.47
CA SER A 27 -36.75 -22.26 -15.68
C SER A 27 -36.56 -21.47 -16.99
N THR A 28 -35.27 -21.37 -17.34
CA THR A 28 -34.73 -21.59 -18.69
C THR A 28 -34.91 -20.50 -19.75
N GLN A 29 -33.84 -19.73 -19.96
CA GLN A 29 -33.32 -19.48 -21.31
C GLN A 29 -31.82 -19.81 -21.38
N THR A 30 -31.53 -20.96 -21.98
CA THR A 30 -30.22 -21.30 -22.54
C THR A 30 -29.97 -20.48 -23.80
N ALA A 31 -28.81 -19.82 -23.88
CA ALA A 31 -28.18 -19.40 -25.12
C ALA A 31 -26.65 -19.48 -24.94
N ASP A 32 -25.96 -20.10 -25.89
CA ASP A 32 -24.51 -20.30 -25.84
C ASP A 32 -23.72 -18.98 -25.81
N GLN A 33 -22.85 -18.82 -24.81
CA GLN A 33 -21.57 -18.12 -24.96
C GLN A 33 -20.50 -18.84 -24.11
N PRO A 34 -19.35 -19.26 -24.69
CA PRO A 34 -18.31 -19.97 -23.97
C PRO A 34 -17.36 -19.02 -23.21
N SER A 35 -16.87 -19.49 -22.06
CA SER A 35 -15.63 -19.10 -21.37
C SER A 35 -15.28 -17.61 -21.18
N SER A 36 -15.45 -17.11 -19.95
CA SER A 36 -14.62 -16.00 -19.41
C SER A 36 -14.10 -16.24 -17.98
N ALA A 37 -14.24 -17.47 -17.44
CA ALA A 37 -13.74 -17.84 -16.12
C ALA A 37 -12.20 -17.97 -16.02
N ALA A 38 -11.46 -17.74 -17.12
CA ALA A 38 -10.01 -17.91 -17.20
C ALA A 38 -9.23 -16.59 -17.28
N SER A 39 -9.88 -15.44 -17.49
CA SER A 39 -9.20 -14.16 -17.75
C SER A 39 -8.98 -13.27 -16.52
N THR A 40 -9.57 -13.58 -15.36
CA THR A 40 -9.45 -12.74 -14.15
C THR A 40 -8.14 -12.99 -13.38
N GLN A 41 -7.49 -14.15 -13.54
CA GLN A 41 -6.28 -14.50 -12.78
C GLN A 41 -4.96 -14.19 -13.51
N GLU A 42 -4.97 -13.99 -14.84
CA GLU A 42 -3.75 -13.64 -15.59
C GLU A 42 -3.47 -12.12 -15.66
N ALA A 43 -4.47 -11.29 -15.35
CA ALA A 43 -4.37 -9.83 -15.35
C ALA A 43 -3.74 -9.23 -14.06
N LEU A 44 -3.26 -10.08 -13.14
CA LEU A 44 -2.57 -9.68 -11.90
C LEU A 44 -1.04 -9.87 -11.99
N LYS A 45 -0.48 -9.99 -13.19
CA LYS A 45 0.96 -9.94 -13.41
C LYS A 45 1.47 -8.50 -13.33
N ASN A 46 2.00 -8.15 -12.16
CA ASN A 46 3.06 -7.17 -11.96
C ASN A 46 2.73 -5.76 -12.50
N ASN A 47 1.83 -5.04 -11.80
CA ASN A 47 1.63 -3.60 -12.02
C ASN A 47 2.86 -2.79 -11.55
N MET A 48 4.02 -2.97 -12.17
CA MET A 48 5.22 -2.16 -11.88
C MET A 48 4.95 -0.72 -12.31
N HIS A 49 5.18 0.23 -11.42
CA HIS A 49 5.23 1.65 -11.79
C HIS A 49 6.62 2.03 -12.28
N THR A 50 6.70 2.91 -13.27
CA THR A 50 7.92 3.64 -13.61
C THR A 50 7.91 4.96 -12.86
N ILE A 51 8.96 5.21 -12.08
CA ILE A 51 9.17 6.46 -11.34
C ILE A 51 10.27 7.25 -12.04
N THR A 52 9.98 8.51 -12.32
CA THR A 52 10.93 9.49 -12.87
C THR A 52 11.20 10.56 -11.81
N LEU A 53 12.46 10.72 -11.40
CA LEU A 53 12.92 11.79 -10.51
C LEU A 53 13.74 12.79 -11.33
N GLU A 54 13.22 14.01 -11.46
CA GLU A 54 13.97 15.13 -12.04
C GLU A 54 14.89 15.74 -10.97
N THR A 55 16.19 15.81 -11.26
CA THR A 55 17.19 16.40 -10.36
C THR A 55 18.07 17.40 -11.11
N ASN A 56 18.77 18.27 -10.37
CA ASN A 56 19.75 19.19 -10.94
C ASN A 56 21.02 18.51 -11.49
N TYR A 57 21.14 17.18 -11.33
CA TYR A 57 22.19 16.34 -11.93
C TYR A 57 21.66 15.46 -13.08
N GLY A 58 20.41 15.67 -13.51
CA GLY A 58 19.73 14.90 -14.55
C GLY A 58 18.59 14.03 -14.02
N THR A 59 17.96 13.30 -14.92
CA THR A 59 16.82 12.43 -14.63
C THR A 59 17.27 11.07 -14.12
N ILE A 60 16.68 10.60 -13.03
CA ILE A 60 16.81 9.23 -12.54
C ILE A 60 15.49 8.52 -12.81
N GLU A 61 15.51 7.38 -13.50
CA GLU A 61 14.33 6.56 -13.77
C GLU A 61 14.53 5.16 -13.19
N PHE A 62 13.51 4.62 -12.54
CA PHE A 62 13.51 3.26 -12.00
C PHE A 62 12.10 2.66 -11.99
N THR A 63 12.01 1.34 -11.89
CA THR A 63 10.73 0.62 -11.80
C THR A 63 10.57 -0.06 -10.43
N THR A 64 9.31 -0.25 -10.00
CA THR A 64 8.95 -0.74 -8.66
C THR A 64 8.49 -2.20 -8.65
N PHE A 65 8.67 -2.88 -7.52
CA PHE A 65 8.22 -4.26 -7.29
C PHE A 65 6.87 -4.31 -6.55
N ASP A 66 5.81 -3.78 -7.17
CA ASP A 66 4.49 -3.59 -6.54
C ASP A 66 3.86 -4.85 -5.94
N ALA A 67 4.08 -6.01 -6.55
CA ALA A 67 3.56 -7.28 -6.02
C ALA A 67 4.31 -7.75 -4.76
N ASP A 68 5.59 -7.38 -4.63
CA ASP A 68 6.46 -7.80 -3.53
C ASP A 68 6.43 -6.82 -2.35
N THR A 69 6.29 -5.51 -2.63
CA THR A 69 6.34 -4.43 -1.64
C THR A 69 5.20 -3.39 -1.79
N PRO A 70 3.92 -3.84 -1.75
CA PRO A 70 2.77 -3.00 -2.08
C PRO A 70 2.58 -1.79 -1.15
N LYS A 71 2.83 -1.91 0.16
CA LYS A 71 2.71 -0.76 1.08
C LYS A 71 3.81 0.27 0.81
N THR A 72 5.03 -0.20 0.58
CA THR A 72 6.21 0.61 0.30
C THR A 72 6.02 1.43 -0.97
N VAL A 73 5.62 0.77 -2.06
CA VAL A 73 5.38 1.43 -3.35
C VAL A 73 4.20 2.39 -3.28
N ASN A 74 3.06 1.97 -2.70
CA ASN A 74 1.91 2.86 -2.53
C ASN A 74 2.23 4.09 -1.65
N ASN A 75 3.03 3.91 -0.60
CA ASN A 75 3.50 5.01 0.24
C ASN A 75 4.37 6.00 -0.57
N PHE A 76 5.35 5.49 -1.32
CA PHE A 76 6.22 6.31 -2.15
C PHE A 76 5.42 7.10 -3.21
N ILE A 77 4.53 6.43 -3.96
CA ILE A 77 3.67 7.05 -4.98
C ILE A 77 2.75 8.10 -4.35
N THR A 78 2.16 7.80 -3.19
CA THR A 78 1.30 8.75 -2.46
C THR A 78 2.06 10.01 -2.05
N LEU A 79 3.30 9.89 -1.60
CA LEU A 79 4.15 11.02 -1.23
C LEU A 79 4.62 11.81 -2.47
N ALA A 80 5.02 11.12 -3.54
CA ALA A 80 5.40 11.74 -4.81
C ALA A 80 4.24 12.54 -5.44
N ASN A 81 3.04 11.97 -5.51
CA ASN A 81 1.84 12.65 -6.04
C ASN A 81 1.40 13.84 -5.18
N LYS A 82 1.77 13.89 -3.90
CA LYS A 82 1.57 15.05 -3.00
C LYS A 82 2.69 16.10 -3.11
N GLY A 83 3.70 15.88 -3.94
CA GLY A 83 4.87 16.74 -4.07
C GLY A 83 5.81 16.72 -2.86
N PHE A 84 5.73 15.70 -1.99
CA PHE A 84 6.52 15.63 -0.75
C PHE A 84 8.03 15.67 -1.00
N TYR A 85 8.50 15.05 -2.08
CA TYR A 85 9.91 14.99 -2.45
C TYR A 85 10.43 16.25 -3.17
N ASN A 86 9.55 17.21 -3.49
CA ASN A 86 9.93 18.40 -4.27
C ASN A 86 10.88 19.29 -3.46
N ASN A 87 12.00 19.67 -4.08
CA ASN A 87 13.08 20.46 -3.47
C ASN A 87 13.79 19.79 -2.27
N LEU A 88 13.59 18.49 -2.03
CA LEU A 88 14.38 17.75 -1.05
C LEU A 88 15.78 17.43 -1.59
N THR A 89 16.73 17.23 -0.69
CA THR A 89 18.14 16.96 -1.02
C THR A 89 18.52 15.50 -0.76
N PHE A 90 19.55 15.03 -1.47
CA PHE A 90 20.30 13.83 -1.07
C PHE A 90 21.27 14.23 0.05
N HIS A 91 20.80 14.18 1.30
CA HIS A 91 21.54 14.62 2.49
C HIS A 91 22.76 13.72 2.81
N ARG A 92 22.82 12.52 2.26
CA ARG A 92 23.94 11.58 2.43
C ARG A 92 24.33 10.99 1.08
N VAL A 93 25.59 11.19 0.72
CA VAL A 93 26.20 10.70 -0.53
C VAL A 93 27.51 10.01 -0.16
N ILE A 94 27.63 8.72 -0.47
CA ILE A 94 28.86 7.95 -0.30
C ILE A 94 29.25 7.36 -1.64
N ASP A 95 30.37 7.83 -2.19
CA ASP A 95 30.90 7.35 -3.46
C ASP A 95 31.16 5.83 -3.43
N GLY A 96 30.92 5.17 -4.56
CA GLY A 96 30.97 3.72 -4.69
C GLY A 96 29.90 2.93 -3.91
N PHE A 97 29.06 3.57 -3.09
CA PHE A 97 28.07 2.89 -2.24
C PHE A 97 26.63 3.30 -2.51
N MET A 98 26.18 4.48 -2.03
CA MET A 98 24.77 4.89 -2.12
C MET A 98 24.57 6.41 -1.98
N ILE A 99 23.40 6.85 -2.43
CA ILE A 99 22.82 8.16 -2.10
C ILE A 99 21.53 7.93 -1.30
N GLN A 100 21.24 8.82 -0.35
CA GLN A 100 20.03 8.79 0.48
C GLN A 100 19.44 10.21 0.55
N GLY A 101 18.12 10.28 0.34
CA GLY A 101 17.32 11.50 0.36
C GLY A 101 15.98 11.26 1.06
N GLY A 102 14.95 12.01 0.69
CA GLY A 102 13.59 11.82 1.23
C GLY A 102 13.37 12.40 2.65
N ASP A 103 14.32 13.19 3.15
CA ASP A 103 14.22 13.88 4.45
C ASP A 103 13.88 15.38 4.27
N PRO A 104 12.72 15.86 4.74
CA PRO A 104 12.37 17.28 4.79
C PRO A 104 13.33 18.17 5.58
N ASN A 105 14.02 17.62 6.59
CA ASN A 105 14.99 18.35 7.42
C ASN A 105 16.40 18.41 6.81
N GLY A 106 16.68 17.60 5.78
CA GLY A 106 17.98 17.53 5.11
C GLY A 106 19.15 17.06 5.99
N ASN A 107 18.90 16.38 7.11
CA ASN A 107 19.92 15.98 8.09
C ASN A 107 19.89 14.48 8.46
N GLY A 108 19.01 13.70 7.82
CA GLY A 108 18.81 12.27 8.03
C GLY A 108 17.83 11.90 9.15
N SER A 109 17.13 12.86 9.76
CA SER A 109 16.24 12.60 10.93
C SER A 109 14.75 12.74 10.67
N GLY A 110 14.35 13.40 9.58
CA GLY A 110 12.94 13.55 9.21
C GLY A 110 12.41 12.43 8.31
N GLY A 111 11.15 12.59 7.91
CA GLY A 111 10.41 11.63 7.11
C GLY A 111 8.96 12.10 6.95
N PRO A 112 8.02 11.24 6.52
CA PRO A 112 6.64 11.64 6.24
C PRO A 112 5.77 11.84 7.50
N GLY A 113 6.36 11.77 8.71
CA GLY A 113 5.65 11.95 9.99
C GLY A 113 4.98 10.69 10.54
N TYR A 114 5.17 9.53 9.90
CA TYR A 114 4.67 8.22 10.33
C TYR A 114 5.65 7.11 9.93
N GLN A 115 5.44 5.92 10.51
CA GLN A 115 6.16 4.69 10.21
C GLN A 115 5.18 3.62 9.70
N PHE A 116 5.69 2.59 9.02
CA PHE A 116 4.95 1.42 8.59
C PHE A 116 5.88 0.20 8.61
N GLU A 117 5.30 -1.00 8.69
CA GLU A 117 6.03 -2.27 8.76
C GLU A 117 6.84 -2.56 7.50
N ASP A 118 8.06 -3.12 7.67
CA ASP A 118 8.92 -3.56 6.58
C ASP A 118 8.30 -4.74 5.80
N GLU A 119 8.51 -4.76 4.47
CA GLU A 119 7.98 -5.77 3.56
C GLU A 119 9.08 -6.73 3.07
N PHE A 120 9.55 -7.61 3.96
CA PHE A 120 10.59 -8.60 3.65
C PHE A 120 10.01 -9.98 3.38
N SER A 121 10.20 -10.48 2.16
CA SER A 121 9.88 -11.86 1.76
C SER A 121 11.08 -12.51 1.07
N PRO A 122 11.77 -13.50 1.68
CA PRO A 122 12.97 -14.11 1.09
C PRO A 122 12.78 -14.76 -0.30
N GLY A 123 11.53 -15.12 -0.64
CA GLY A 123 11.14 -15.65 -1.95
C GLY A 123 10.74 -14.60 -2.98
N ALA A 124 10.64 -13.32 -2.61
CA ALA A 124 10.31 -12.21 -3.51
C ALA A 124 11.49 -11.82 -4.41
N ASP A 125 11.21 -11.24 -5.58
CA ASP A 125 12.26 -10.84 -6.52
C ASP A 125 12.93 -9.52 -6.07
N SER A 126 12.17 -8.64 -5.42
CA SER A 126 12.70 -7.46 -4.70
C SER A 126 13.77 -7.82 -3.67
N TYR A 127 13.59 -8.91 -2.93
CA TYR A 127 14.56 -9.38 -1.93
C TYR A 127 15.79 -10.01 -2.59
N LYS A 128 15.60 -10.82 -3.64
CA LYS A 128 16.68 -11.47 -4.40
C LYS A 128 17.57 -10.47 -5.15
N ALA A 129 17.03 -9.31 -5.55
CA ALA A 129 17.80 -8.25 -6.20
C ALA A 129 18.94 -7.74 -5.30
N GLY A 130 18.73 -7.75 -3.97
CA GLY A 130 19.72 -7.32 -2.99
C GLY A 130 20.09 -5.84 -3.10
N TYR A 131 21.12 -5.42 -2.34
CA TYR A 131 21.58 -4.02 -2.32
C TYR A 131 22.72 -3.79 -3.31
N VAL A 132 22.44 -3.96 -4.60
CA VAL A 132 23.39 -3.69 -5.70
C VAL A 132 23.16 -2.31 -6.33
N LYS A 133 24.16 -1.78 -7.05
CA LYS A 133 24.06 -0.47 -7.71
C LYS A 133 22.84 -0.41 -8.64
N GLY A 134 21.97 0.57 -8.39
CA GLY A 134 20.72 0.79 -9.15
C GLY A 134 19.46 0.30 -8.44
N VAL A 135 19.58 -0.46 -7.34
CA VAL A 135 18.43 -0.81 -6.50
C VAL A 135 18.04 0.36 -5.60
N VAL A 136 16.75 0.67 -5.57
CA VAL A 136 16.14 1.65 -4.66
C VAL A 136 15.47 0.90 -3.51
N ALA A 137 15.74 1.33 -2.27
CA ALA A 137 15.18 0.72 -1.06
C ALA A 137 14.83 1.80 -0.03
N MET A 138 13.92 1.47 0.89
CA MET A 138 13.62 2.34 2.03
C MET A 138 14.73 2.26 3.09
N ALA A 139 15.07 3.41 3.67
CA ALA A 139 15.93 3.46 4.85
C ALA A 139 15.09 3.24 6.12
N ASN A 140 15.58 2.39 7.02
CA ASN A 140 15.02 2.17 8.35
C ASN A 140 16.09 2.41 9.44
N ALA A 141 15.70 2.39 10.72
CA ALA A 141 16.56 2.75 11.86
C ALA A 141 16.92 1.56 12.78
N GLY A 142 16.46 0.35 12.44
CA GLY A 142 16.57 -0.87 13.28
C GLY A 142 15.36 -1.13 14.16
#